data_AF-A0A4Y2HVN8-F1
#
_entry.id   AF-A0A4Y2HVN8-F1
#
_cell.length_a   1.000
_cell.length_b   1.000
_cell.length_c   1.000
_cell.angle_alpha   90.00
_cell.angle_beta   90.00
_cell.angle_gamma   90.00
#
_symmetry.space_group_name_H-M   'P 1'
#
loop_
_entity.id
_entity.type
_entity.pdbx_description
1 polymer ?
#
loop_
_entity_poly.entity_id
_entity_poly.type
_entity_poly.pdbx_seq_one_letter_code
_entity_poly.pdbx_strand_id
1 'polypeptide(L)'
;MSLISEECCTNLGLSRNSSLHTIIGTGNQIVGNSDSFVKLEFTSLLHPETYFVNALVIKSLTTNLPNFHMSHYHWNHIQNLQLADPEFHISKPINIILSADIFFELMQGNQIKGAKNTPYAIDTKFGWVLCGKVSSR
;
A
#
# COMPACT_ATOMS: atom_id res chain seq x y z
N MET A 1 -9.27 -6.16 8.25
CA MET A 1 -8.15 -5.84 9.16
C MET A 1 -6.88 -5.71 8.35
N SER A 2 -6.23 -4.57 8.51
CA SER A 2 -4.98 -4.22 7.82
C SER A 2 -3.81 -5.05 8.39
N LEU A 3 -2.65 -4.94 7.76
CA LEU A 3 -1.42 -5.59 8.19
C LEU A 3 -0.29 -4.55 8.23
N ILE A 4 0.63 -4.68 9.18
CA ILE A 4 1.84 -3.85 9.30
C ILE A 4 3.06 -4.76 9.49
N SER A 5 4.20 -4.41 8.88
CA SER A 5 5.45 -5.15 9.11
C SER A 5 5.96 -4.92 10.53
N GLU A 6 6.53 -5.95 11.14
CA GLU A 6 7.15 -5.87 12.46
C GLU A 6 8.27 -4.82 12.51
N GLU A 7 9.04 -4.73 11.43
CA GLU A 7 10.07 -3.70 11.26
C GLU A 7 9.47 -2.29 11.33
N CYS A 8 8.40 -2.01 10.59
CA CYS A 8 7.74 -0.70 10.61
C CYS A 8 7.15 -0.39 11.98
N CYS A 9 6.46 -1.37 12.59
CA CYS A 9 5.90 -1.24 13.92
C CYS A 9 6.98 -0.88 14.96
N THR A 10 8.16 -1.47 14.84
CA THR A 10 9.30 -1.23 15.75
C THR A 10 9.94 0.13 15.49
N ASN A 11 10.18 0.48 14.23
CA ASN A 11 10.79 1.75 13.84
C ASN A 11 9.93 2.96 14.23
N LEU A 12 8.60 2.82 14.18
CA LEU A 12 7.65 3.84 14.61
C LEU A 12 7.40 3.84 16.13
N GLY A 13 7.93 2.87 16.88
CA GLY A 13 7.72 2.77 18.34
C GLY A 13 6.26 2.53 18.73
N LEU A 14 5.49 1.83 17.90
CA LEU A 14 4.05 1.65 18.13
C LEU A 14 3.76 0.68 19.28
N SER A 15 2.78 1.03 20.11
CA SER A 15 2.32 0.18 21.20
C SER A 15 1.45 -0.96 20.67
N ARG A 16 1.89 -2.20 20.95
CA ARG A 16 1.23 -3.44 20.50
C ARG A 16 0.17 -3.88 21.52
N ASN A 17 -0.97 -4.32 21.03
CA ASN A 17 -2.05 -4.92 21.82
C ASN A 17 -2.06 -6.43 21.57
N SER A 18 -2.21 -7.24 22.61
CA SER A 18 -2.23 -8.70 22.48
C SER A 18 -3.46 -9.18 21.70
N SER A 19 -3.26 -10.10 20.76
CA SER A 19 -4.34 -10.77 20.03
C SER A 19 -3.82 -12.01 19.32
N LEU A 20 -4.60 -13.09 19.16
CA LEU A 20 -4.13 -14.29 18.45
C LEU A 20 -4.89 -14.48 17.14
N HIS A 21 -4.16 -14.38 16.03
CA HIS A 21 -4.70 -14.54 14.68
C HIS A 21 -3.81 -15.44 13.82
N THR A 22 -4.44 -16.37 13.09
CA THR A 22 -3.80 -17.15 12.03
C THR A 22 -4.12 -16.53 10.68
N ILE A 23 -3.10 -16.36 9.84
CA ILE A 23 -3.22 -15.78 8.51
C ILE A 23 -3.27 -16.92 7.50
N ILE A 24 -4.39 -17.00 6.79
CA ILE A 24 -4.66 -18.01 5.78
C ILE A 24 -4.58 -17.34 4.41
N GLY A 25 -3.70 -17.85 3.55
CA GLY A 25 -3.51 -17.38 2.19
C GLY A 25 -4.25 -18.22 1.16
N THR A 26 -3.98 -17.93 -0.12
CA THR A 26 -4.54 -18.63 -1.27
C THR A 26 -4.27 -20.14 -1.18
N GLY A 27 -5.28 -20.96 -1.51
CA GLY A 27 -5.17 -22.42 -1.38
C GLY A 27 -5.33 -22.94 0.05
N ASN A 28 -5.93 -22.14 0.94
CA ASN A 28 -6.17 -22.48 2.35
C ASN A 28 -4.89 -22.84 3.12
N GLN A 29 -3.77 -22.21 2.76
CA GLN A 29 -2.47 -22.43 3.40
C GLN A 29 -2.27 -21.45 4.54
N ILE A 30 -1.77 -21.94 5.67
CA ILE A 30 -1.32 -21.07 6.76
C ILE A 30 -0.03 -20.39 6.30
N VAL A 31 -0.09 -19.06 6.12
CA VAL A 31 1.04 -18.25 5.62
C VAL A 31 1.69 -17.41 6.71
N GLY A 32 1.06 -17.33 7.89
CA GLY A 32 1.62 -16.60 9.01
C GLY A 32 0.73 -16.66 10.25
N ASN A 33 1.27 -16.14 11.35
CA ASN A 33 0.53 -15.89 12.59
C ASN A 33 0.84 -14.47 13.05
N SER A 34 -0.10 -13.89 13.79
CA SER A 34 0.07 -12.60 14.45
C SER A 34 -0.40 -12.73 15.90
N ASP A 35 0.47 -12.33 16.83
CA ASP A 35 0.23 -12.34 18.27
C ASP A 35 -0.19 -10.95 18.80
N SER A 36 -0.26 -9.97 17.90
CA SER A 36 -0.49 -8.59 18.28
C SER A 36 -1.04 -7.74 17.14
N PHE A 37 -1.74 -6.67 17.51
CA PHE A 37 -2.19 -5.65 16.60
C PHE A 37 -1.87 -4.26 17.13
N VAL A 38 -1.79 -3.29 16.23
CA VAL A 38 -1.63 -1.88 16.55
C VAL A 38 -2.82 -1.09 16.03
N LYS A 39 -3.11 0.01 16.71
CA LYS A 39 -4.02 1.05 16.22
C LYS A 39 -3.18 2.07 15.48
N LEU A 40 -3.44 2.22 14.19
CA LEU A 40 -2.74 3.17 13.34
C LEU A 40 -3.61 4.40 13.14
N GLU A 41 -2.96 5.55 13.23
CA GLU A 41 -3.47 6.85 12.82
C GLU A 41 -2.52 7.39 11.76
N PHE A 42 -3.06 7.79 10.61
CA PHE A 42 -2.24 8.28 9.50
C PHE A 42 -3.01 9.27 8.63
N THR A 43 -2.26 10.11 7.93
CA THR A 43 -2.76 11.24 7.12
C THR A 43 -2.07 11.20 5.77
N SER A 44 -2.75 11.68 4.73
CA SER A 44 -2.14 11.86 3.41
C SER A 44 -1.02 12.90 3.47
N LEU A 45 -0.01 12.75 2.61
CA LEU A 45 0.96 13.82 2.37
C LEU A 45 0.34 15.05 1.68
N LEU A 46 -0.81 14.88 1.03
CA LEU A 46 -1.44 15.88 0.17
C LEU A 46 -2.68 16.53 0.83
N HIS A 47 -3.34 15.81 1.73
CA HIS A 47 -4.62 16.19 2.32
C HIS A 47 -4.61 15.99 3.84
N PRO A 48 -5.25 16.88 4.62
CA PRO A 48 -5.19 16.85 6.08
C PRO A 48 -6.13 15.83 6.73
N GLU A 49 -6.90 15.06 5.95
CA GLU A 49 -7.82 14.06 6.49
C GLU A 49 -7.06 12.91 7.15
N THR A 50 -7.50 12.53 8.35
CA THR A 50 -6.88 11.47 9.16
C THR A 50 -7.72 10.21 9.12
N TYR A 51 -7.02 9.07 9.06
CA TYR A 51 -7.59 7.74 8.93
C TYR A 51 -7.12 6.85 10.07
N PHE A 52 -8.02 5.96 10.50
CA PHE A 52 -7.79 5.06 11.61
C PHE A 52 -7.98 3.61 11.16
N VAL A 53 -6.99 2.76 11.41
CA VAL A 53 -7.10 1.32 11.13
C VAL A 53 -6.50 0.49 12.23
N ASN A 54 -7.05 -0.70 12.46
CA ASN A 54 -6.36 -1.74 13.22
C ASN A 54 -5.53 -2.58 12.25
N ALA A 55 -4.27 -2.80 12.57
CA ALA A 55 -3.36 -3.59 11.76
C ALA A 55 -2.70 -4.70 12.57
N LEU A 56 -2.76 -5.94 12.06
CA LEU A 56 -2.00 -7.05 12.62
C LEU A 56 -0.51 -6.85 12.38
N VAL A 57 0.29 -7.11 13.41
CA VAL A 57 1.75 -7.08 13.29
C VAL A 57 2.22 -8.41 12.74
N ILE A 58 2.92 -8.38 11.61
CA ILE A 58 3.44 -9.59 10.95
C ILE A 58 4.89 -9.40 10.52
N LYS A 59 5.66 -10.49 10.50
CA LYS A 59 7.11 -10.44 10.21
C LYS A 59 7.44 -9.86 8.82
N SER A 60 6.71 -10.28 7.79
CA SER A 60 6.90 -9.83 6.41
C SER A 60 5.57 -9.79 5.66
N LEU A 61 5.38 -8.76 4.85
CA LEU A 61 4.12 -8.50 4.13
C LEU A 61 4.15 -9.05 2.70
N THR A 62 5.08 -8.54 1.90
CA THR A 62 5.18 -8.82 0.46
C THR A 62 6.61 -8.53 0.01
N THR A 63 6.95 -8.93 -1.21
CA THR A 63 8.17 -8.47 -1.89
C THR A 63 8.12 -6.96 -2.10
N ASN A 64 9.27 -6.35 -2.41
CA ASN A 64 9.32 -4.94 -2.76
C ASN A 64 8.37 -4.61 -3.93
N LEU A 65 7.81 -3.40 -3.87
CA LEU A 65 7.06 -2.81 -4.96
C LEU A 65 7.68 -1.47 -5.36
N PRO A 66 7.82 -1.20 -6.67
CA PRO A 66 7.87 -2.19 -7.74
C PRO A 66 8.92 -3.28 -7.46
N ASN A 67 8.79 -4.45 -8.10
CA ASN A 67 9.73 -5.56 -7.91
C ASN A 67 11.11 -5.31 -8.55
N PHE A 68 11.29 -4.18 -9.24
CA PHE A 68 12.55 -3.66 -9.75
C PHE A 68 12.50 -2.13 -9.79
N HIS A 69 13.66 -1.45 -9.73
CA HIS A 69 13.72 0.01 -9.90
C HIS A 69 13.41 0.39 -11.35
N MET A 70 12.45 1.29 -11.54
CA MET A 70 12.14 1.84 -12.87
C MET A 70 13.07 3.02 -13.16
N SER A 71 14.11 2.79 -13.97
CA SER A 71 15.08 3.81 -14.35
C SER A 71 14.53 4.81 -15.38
N HIS A 72 13.58 4.37 -16.21
CA HIS A 72 12.98 5.19 -17.26
C HIS A 72 11.47 4.97 -17.30
N TYR A 73 10.72 6.05 -17.08
CA TYR A 73 9.28 6.09 -17.32
C TYR A 73 8.94 7.44 -17.96
N HIS A 74 8.09 7.41 -18.98
CA HIS A 74 7.54 8.62 -19.58
C HIS A 74 6.12 8.32 -20.01
N TRP A 75 5.16 8.69 -19.16
CA TRP A 75 3.75 8.42 -19.36
C TRP A 75 2.99 9.74 -19.33
N ASN A 76 2.63 10.24 -20.51
CA ASN A 76 2.02 11.56 -20.68
C ASN A 76 0.75 11.74 -19.84
N HIS A 77 -0.03 10.67 -19.67
CA HIS A 77 -1.30 10.71 -18.95
C HIS A 77 -1.17 10.89 -17.44
N ILE A 78 0.04 10.81 -16.87
CA ILE A 78 0.27 11.01 -15.43
C ILE A 78 1.13 12.24 -15.10
N GLN A 79 1.66 12.96 -16.09
CA GLN A 79 2.65 14.04 -15.87
C GLN A 79 2.14 15.18 -15.00
N ASN A 80 0.82 15.43 -15.02
CA ASN A 80 0.18 16.51 -14.28
C ASN A 80 -0.62 16.01 -13.07
N LEU A 81 -0.41 14.76 -12.66
CA LEU A 81 -1.11 14.17 -11.52
C LEU A 81 -0.29 14.34 -10.25
N GLN A 82 -0.97 14.71 -9.17
CA GLN A 82 -0.37 14.68 -7.84
C GLN A 82 -0.40 13.23 -7.33
N LEU A 83 0.73 12.54 -7.46
CA LEU A 83 0.82 11.13 -7.07
C LEU A 83 0.82 10.97 -5.55
N ALA A 84 0.16 9.92 -5.06
CA ALA A 84 0.18 9.57 -3.64
C ALA A 84 1.58 9.11 -3.18
N ASP A 85 2.34 8.51 -4.08
CA ASP A 85 3.73 8.09 -3.88
C ASP A 85 4.63 8.75 -4.94
N PRO A 86 5.36 9.83 -4.59
CA PRO A 86 6.33 10.46 -5.49
C PRO A 86 7.50 9.53 -5.87
N GLU A 87 7.78 8.51 -5.06
CA GLU A 87 8.88 7.56 -5.23
C GLU A 87 8.41 6.21 -5.78
N PHE A 88 7.23 6.14 -6.41
CA PHE A 88 6.62 4.90 -6.95
C PHE A 88 7.52 4.07 -7.88
N HIS A 89 8.58 4.69 -8.43
CA HIS A 89 9.53 4.10 -9.35
C HIS A 89 10.70 3.38 -8.65
N ILE A 90 10.84 3.57 -7.34
CA ILE A 90 11.92 2.99 -6.55
C ILE A 90 11.42 1.71 -5.88
N SER A 91 12.08 0.59 -6.14
CA SER A 91 11.79 -0.68 -5.47
C SER A 91 12.03 -0.54 -3.97
N LYS A 92 10.97 -0.61 -3.17
CA LYS A 92 11.03 -0.50 -1.70
C LYS A 92 10.09 -1.51 -1.03
N PRO A 93 10.38 -1.93 0.21
CA PRO A 93 9.48 -2.82 0.95
C PRO A 93 8.15 -2.11 1.25
N ILE A 94 7.07 -2.89 1.29
CA ILE A 94 5.77 -2.40 1.76
C ILE A 94 5.71 -2.54 3.27
N ASN A 95 5.38 -1.45 3.96
CA ASN A 95 5.29 -1.43 5.42
C ASN A 95 3.88 -1.67 5.97
N ILE A 96 2.84 -1.31 5.20
CA ILE A 96 1.45 -1.43 5.61
C ILE A 96 0.62 -1.93 4.41
N ILE A 97 -0.26 -2.91 4.64
CA ILE A 97 -1.30 -3.32 3.70
C ILE A 97 -2.64 -2.94 4.32
N LEU A 98 -3.37 -2.03 3.67
CA LEU A 98 -4.70 -1.62 4.09
C LEU A 98 -5.75 -2.64 3.66
N SER A 99 -6.71 -2.97 4.54
CA SER A 99 -7.78 -3.89 4.19
C SER A 99 -8.88 -3.25 3.34
N ALA A 100 -9.77 -4.09 2.83
CA ALA A 100 -10.86 -3.68 1.93
C ALA A 100 -11.94 -2.81 2.59
N ASP A 101 -12.00 -2.79 3.92
CA ASP A 101 -12.88 -1.92 4.71
C ASP A 101 -12.57 -0.44 4.45
N ILE A 102 -11.31 -0.03 4.59
CA ILE A 102 -10.89 1.35 4.32
C ILE A 102 -10.71 1.63 2.82
N PHE A 103 -10.47 0.61 2.00
CA PHE A 103 -10.27 0.78 0.55
C PHE A 103 -11.38 1.60 -0.10
N PHE A 104 -12.65 1.29 0.20
CA PHE A 104 -13.79 2.01 -0.41
C PHE A 104 -13.96 3.43 0.11
N GLU A 105 -13.43 3.73 1.30
CA GLU A 105 -13.43 5.10 1.84
C GLU A 105 -12.36 5.98 1.16
N LEU A 106 -11.29 5.36 0.66
CA LEU A 106 -10.16 6.07 0.04
C LEU A 106 -10.35 6.33 -1.45
N MET A 107 -11.12 5.51 -2.15
CA MET A 107 -11.26 5.58 -3.60
C MET A 107 -12.20 6.73 -4.02
N GLN A 108 -11.79 7.56 -4.98
CA GLN A 108 -12.62 8.67 -5.48
C GLN A 108 -13.36 8.36 -6.78
N GLY A 109 -13.08 7.21 -7.41
CA GLY A 109 -13.79 6.71 -8.59
C GLY A 109 -13.28 7.24 -9.94
N ASN A 110 -12.45 8.28 -9.96
CA ASN A 110 -11.79 8.71 -11.20
C ASN A 110 -10.65 7.76 -11.57
N GLN A 111 -10.56 7.44 -12.85
CA GLN A 111 -9.47 6.63 -13.41
C GLN A 111 -9.01 7.19 -14.75
N ILE A 112 -7.70 7.16 -14.98
CA ILE A 112 -7.08 7.50 -16.25
C ILE A 112 -6.38 6.26 -16.77
N LYS A 113 -6.89 5.74 -17.88
CA LYS A 113 -6.30 4.61 -18.57
C LYS A 113 -5.17 5.08 -19.48
N GLY A 114 -3.96 4.59 -19.22
CA GLY A 114 -2.83 4.79 -20.11
C GLY A 114 -2.92 3.96 -21.39
N ALA A 115 -1.99 4.21 -22.32
CA ALA A 115 -1.78 3.36 -23.49
C ALA A 115 -1.35 1.92 -23.08
N LYS A 116 -1.35 1.00 -24.03
CA LYS A 116 -0.87 -0.38 -23.79
C LYS A 116 0.53 -0.37 -23.17
N ASN A 117 0.74 -1.22 -22.15
CA ASN A 117 2.00 -1.34 -21.39
C ASN A 117 2.37 -0.13 -20.52
N THR A 118 1.42 0.76 -20.23
CA THR A 118 1.56 1.84 -19.25
C THR A 118 0.51 1.65 -18.14
N PRO A 119 0.72 2.20 -16.94
CA PRO A 119 -0.19 1.93 -15.83
C PRO A 119 -1.48 2.73 -15.97
N TYR A 120 -2.50 2.30 -15.23
CA TYR A 120 -3.64 3.12 -14.90
C TYR A 120 -3.24 4.09 -13.77
N ALA A 121 -3.84 5.27 -13.77
CA ALA A 121 -3.87 6.13 -12.61
C ALA A 121 -5.27 6.11 -12.01
N ILE A 122 -5.37 5.92 -10.70
CA ILE A 122 -6.62 5.89 -9.95
C ILE A 122 -6.57 7.01 -8.93
N ASP A 123 -7.63 7.81 -8.88
CA ASP A 123 -7.75 8.89 -7.94
C ASP A 123 -8.22 8.38 -6.57
N THR A 124 -7.48 8.75 -5.53
CA THR A 124 -7.75 8.38 -4.14
C THR A 124 -7.63 9.60 -3.26
N LYS A 125 -8.16 9.54 -2.05
CA LYS A 125 -7.99 10.58 -1.03
C LYS A 125 -6.53 10.78 -0.59
N PHE A 126 -5.59 9.95 -1.07
CA PHE A 126 -4.15 10.14 -0.84
C PHE A 126 -3.43 10.79 -2.02
N GLY A 127 -4.11 11.04 -3.13
CA GLY A 127 -3.53 11.38 -4.43
C GLY A 127 -3.71 10.26 -5.44
N TRP A 128 -3.15 10.45 -6.63
CA TRP A 128 -3.24 9.48 -7.71
C TRP A 128 -2.31 8.28 -7.44
N VAL A 129 -2.87 7.07 -7.42
CA VAL A 129 -2.11 5.83 -7.29
C VAL A 129 -1.96 5.18 -8.67
N LEU A 130 -0.79 4.59 -8.93
CA LEU A 130 -0.53 3.90 -10.18
C LEU A 130 -0.73 2.39 -10.02
N CYS A 131 -1.39 1.75 -10.98
CA CYS A 131 -1.62 0.31 -10.95
C CYS A 131 -1.58 -0.33 -12.34
N GLY A 132 -1.32 -1.64 -12.35
CA GLY A 132 -1.28 -2.44 -13.57
C GLY A 132 0.14 -2.78 -14.04
N LYS A 133 0.20 -3.64 -15.05
CA LYS A 133 1.46 -4.16 -15.57
C LYS A 133 2.12 -3.15 -16.50
N VAL A 134 3.37 -2.87 -16.20
CA VAL A 134 4.28 -2.08 -17.04
C VAL A 134 5.30 -3.00 -17.69
N SER A 135 5.64 -2.74 -18.95
CA SER A 135 6.70 -3.49 -19.62
C SER A 135 8.05 -3.05 -19.05
N SER A 136 8.73 -3.95 -18.34
CA SER A 136 10.18 -3.86 -18.18
C SER A 136 10.78 -4.10 -19.58
N ARG A 137 11.24 -3.06 -20.26
CA ARG A 137 12.13 -3.26 -21.41
C ARG A 137 13.49 -3.69 -20.89
#